data_AF-A0A8H7KCX0-F1
#
_entry.id   AF-A0A8H7KCX0-F1
#
_cell.length_a   1.000
_cell.length_b   1.000
_cell.length_c   1.000
_cell.angle_alpha   90.00
_cell.angle_beta   90.00
_cell.angle_gamma   90.00
#
_symmetry.space_group_name_H-M   'P 1'
#
loop_
_entity.id
_entity.type
_entity.pdbx_description
1 polymer ?
#
loop_
_entity_poly.entity_id
_entity_poly.type
_entity_poly.pdbx_seq_one_letter_code
_entity_poly.pdbx_strand_id
1 'polypeptide(L)'
;MLDCWTEVNKNIIFENDLLSFKKEVADGATTTLIPVLMNEHCISMNEAVALSVAGLAECCKRFDMAAAALRKRAMEFDTNVQNGVGRLIRCFETMQSGCYNWSKKTDRYGVGPYRKEDGSLQFQL
;
A
#
# COMPACT_ATOMS: atom_id res chain seq x y z
N MET A 1 17.09 -2.76 5.90
CA MET A 1 16.47 -1.47 6.28
C MET A 1 15.84 -0.81 5.05
N LEU A 2 16.57 -0.72 3.93
CA LEU A 2 16.02 -0.26 2.64
C LEU A 2 14.75 -1.03 2.24
N ASP A 3 14.71 -2.34 2.47
CA ASP A 3 13.60 -3.19 2.01
C ASP A 3 12.28 -2.89 2.74
N CYS A 4 12.26 -2.77 4.07
CA CYS A 4 11.04 -2.40 4.80
C CYS A 4 10.51 -1.02 4.36
N TRP A 5 11.41 -0.04 4.24
CA TRP A 5 11.03 1.30 3.79
C TRP A 5 10.48 1.29 2.36
N THR A 6 11.12 0.53 1.47
CA THR A 6 10.71 0.41 0.07
C THR A 6 9.32 -0.18 -0.03
N GLU A 7 9.04 -1.27 0.69
CA GLU A 7 7.74 -1.93 0.64
C GLU A 7 6.62 -1.09 1.30
N VAL A 8 6.92 -0.31 2.34
CA VAL A 8 5.98 0.68 2.90
C VAL A 8 5.58 1.73 1.87
N ASN A 9 6.55 2.29 1.15
CA ASN A 9 6.25 3.32 0.15
C ASN A 9 5.47 2.74 -1.03
N LYS A 10 5.85 1.55 -1.50
CA LYS A 10 5.08 0.86 -2.54
C LYS A 10 3.65 0.61 -2.09
N ASN A 11 3.44 0.11 -0.86
CA ASN A 11 2.12 -0.12 -0.30
C ASN A 11 1.26 1.15 -0.34
N ILE A 12 1.81 2.29 0.14
CA ILE A 12 1.13 3.59 0.13
C ILE A 12 0.83 4.06 -1.30
N ILE A 13 1.74 3.86 -2.25
CA ILE A 13 1.55 4.23 -3.66
C ILE A 13 0.45 3.38 -4.30
N PHE A 14 0.49 2.05 -4.15
CA PHE A 14 -0.54 1.15 -4.67
C PHE A 14 -1.92 1.53 -4.12
N GLU A 15 -2.00 1.79 -2.83
CA GLU A 15 -3.24 2.21 -2.18
C GLU A 15 -3.73 3.55 -2.72
N ASN A 16 -2.83 4.54 -2.83
CA ASN A 16 -3.18 5.83 -3.39
C ASN A 16 -3.73 5.65 -4.81
N ASP A 17 -2.96 5.07 -5.72
CA ASP A 17 -3.34 4.94 -7.14
C ASP A 17 -4.65 4.16 -7.32
N LEU A 18 -4.88 3.11 -6.54
CA LEU A 18 -6.14 2.35 -6.57
C LEU A 18 -7.34 3.20 -6.14
N LEU A 19 -7.20 3.99 -5.08
CA LEU A 19 -8.31 4.75 -4.49
C LEU A 19 -8.52 6.11 -5.18
N SER A 20 -7.46 6.71 -5.73
CA SER A 20 -7.53 7.98 -6.47
C SER A 20 -7.85 7.80 -7.94
N PHE A 21 -7.76 6.59 -8.50
CA PHE A 21 -7.88 6.35 -9.94
C PHE A 21 -9.07 7.07 -10.60
N LYS A 22 -10.29 6.95 -10.06
CA LYS A 22 -11.48 7.61 -10.64
C LYS A 22 -11.33 9.13 -10.70
N LYS A 23 -10.79 9.72 -9.63
CA LYS A 23 -10.52 11.16 -9.56
C LYS A 23 -9.44 11.55 -10.56
N GLU A 24 -8.35 10.80 -10.61
CA GLU A 24 -7.20 11.13 -11.46
C GLU A 24 -7.52 11.03 -12.94
N VAL A 25 -8.34 10.05 -13.34
CA VAL A 25 -8.88 9.98 -14.70
C VAL A 25 -9.76 11.19 -15.01
N ALA A 26 -10.61 11.62 -14.08
CA ALA A 26 -11.45 12.80 -14.26
C ALA A 26 -10.62 14.10 -14.36
N ASP A 27 -9.51 14.17 -13.64
CA ASP A 27 -8.56 15.30 -13.65
C ASP A 27 -7.59 15.25 -14.87
N GLY A 28 -7.69 14.22 -15.72
CA GLY A 28 -6.83 14.04 -16.89
C GLY A 28 -5.40 13.58 -16.57
N ALA A 29 -5.15 13.07 -15.36
CA ALA A 29 -3.85 12.56 -14.95
C ALA A 29 -3.58 11.19 -15.60
N THR A 30 -2.49 11.09 -16.33
CA THR A 30 -2.08 9.85 -17.04
C THR A 30 -0.97 9.09 -16.32
N THR A 31 -0.38 9.67 -15.27
CA THR A 31 0.76 9.12 -14.52
C THR A 31 0.33 8.33 -13.29
N THR A 32 -0.71 7.51 -13.43
CA THR A 32 -1.19 6.62 -12.36
C THR A 32 -0.93 5.18 -12.77
N LEU A 33 -0.79 4.27 -11.81
CA LEU A 33 -0.41 2.89 -12.08
C LEU A 33 -1.37 2.18 -13.04
N ILE A 34 -2.68 2.44 -12.95
CA ILE A 34 -3.69 1.71 -13.73
C ILE A 34 -3.54 1.97 -15.25
N PRO A 35 -3.56 3.21 -15.76
CA PRO A 35 -3.29 3.49 -17.17
C PRO A 35 -1.90 3.00 -17.63
N VAL A 36 -0.88 3.11 -16.78
CA VAL A 36 0.46 2.60 -17.10
C VAL A 36 0.41 1.09 -17.32
N LEU A 37 -0.19 0.31 -16.43
CA LEU A 37 -0.31 -1.14 -16.59
C LEU A 37 -1.15 -1.52 -17.81
N MET A 38 -2.24 -0.81 -18.08
CA MET A 38 -3.05 -1.02 -19.28
C MET A 38 -2.22 -0.83 -20.55
N ASN A 39 -1.42 0.24 -20.61
CA ASN A 39 -0.56 0.54 -21.75
C ASN A 39 0.59 -0.47 -21.91
N GLU A 40 1.33 -0.73 -20.82
CA GLU A 40 2.53 -1.58 -20.85
C GLU A 40 2.22 -3.05 -21.11
N HIS A 41 1.06 -3.55 -20.66
CA HIS A 41 0.69 -4.95 -20.79
C HIS A 41 -0.42 -5.22 -21.80
N CYS A 42 -0.97 -4.18 -22.45
CA CYS A 42 -2.11 -4.29 -23.37
C CYS A 42 -3.31 -5.02 -22.73
N ILE A 43 -3.61 -4.70 -21.48
CA ILE A 43 -4.68 -5.33 -20.69
C ILE A 43 -5.85 -4.38 -20.41
N SER A 44 -6.99 -4.94 -20.05
CA SER A 44 -8.14 -4.17 -19.61
C SER A 44 -7.89 -3.48 -18.26
N MET A 45 -8.70 -2.45 -17.97
CA MET A 45 -8.69 -1.76 -16.69
C MET A 45 -8.92 -2.71 -15.50
N ASN A 46 -9.84 -3.68 -15.62
CA ASN A 46 -10.13 -4.63 -14.56
C ASN A 46 -8.93 -5.55 -14.28
N GLU A 47 -8.22 -5.97 -15.32
CA GLU A 47 -6.98 -6.74 -15.18
C GLU A 47 -5.87 -5.91 -14.52
N ALA A 48 -5.72 -4.64 -14.91
CA ALA A 48 -4.76 -3.72 -14.30
C ALA A 48 -5.06 -3.45 -12.80
N VAL A 49 -6.33 -3.30 -12.44
CA VAL A 49 -6.77 -3.19 -11.03
C VAL A 49 -6.46 -4.48 -10.28
N ALA A 50 -6.75 -5.65 -10.85
CA ALA A 50 -6.45 -6.94 -10.23
C ALA A 50 -4.95 -7.13 -9.99
N LEU A 51 -4.11 -6.76 -10.97
CA LEU A 51 -2.64 -6.79 -10.82
C LEU A 51 -2.16 -5.81 -9.74
N SER A 52 -2.75 -4.62 -9.65
CA SER A 52 -2.40 -3.63 -8.63
C SER A 52 -2.78 -4.10 -7.22
N VAL A 53 -3.95 -4.70 -7.06
CA VAL A 53 -4.38 -5.32 -5.78
C VAL A 53 -3.47 -6.49 -5.40
N ALA A 54 -3.10 -7.34 -6.36
CA ALA A 54 -2.13 -8.40 -6.12
C ALA A 54 -0.75 -7.85 -5.73
N GLY A 55 -0.31 -6.77 -6.38
CA GLY A 55 0.91 -6.05 -6.08
C GLY A 55 0.92 -5.47 -4.66
N LEU A 56 -0.19 -4.87 -4.22
CA LEU A 56 -0.39 -4.37 -2.86
C LEU A 56 -0.26 -5.51 -1.84
N ALA A 57 -0.95 -6.63 -2.07
CA ALA A 57 -0.89 -7.80 -1.18
C ALA A 57 0.53 -8.39 -1.10
N GLU A 58 1.26 -8.42 -2.21
CA GLU A 58 2.63 -8.90 -2.25
C GLU A 58 3.61 -7.94 -1.55
N CYS A 59 3.37 -6.62 -1.61
CA CYS A 59 4.13 -5.65 -0.82
C CYS A 59 4.01 -5.92 0.69
N CYS A 60 2.80 -6.22 1.18
CA CYS A 60 2.59 -6.58 2.59
C CYS A 60 3.42 -7.81 2.99
N LYS A 61 3.40 -8.87 2.17
CA LYS A 61 4.19 -10.09 2.45
C LYS A 61 5.68 -9.81 2.46
N ARG A 62 6.20 -9.06 1.47
CA ARG A 62 7.62 -8.70 1.41
C ARG A 62 8.03 -7.80 2.58
N PHE A 63 7.15 -6.91 3.02
CA PHE A 63 7.36 -6.13 4.24
C PHE A 63 7.49 -7.04 5.46
N ASP A 64 6.57 -8.00 5.65
CA ASP A 64 6.60 -8.93 6.79
C ASP A 64 7.89 -9.77 6.79
N MET A 65 8.30 -10.27 5.62
CA MET A 65 9.56 -11.00 5.45
C MET A 65 10.78 -10.13 5.80
N ALA A 66 10.83 -8.89 5.28
CA ALA A 66 11.92 -7.96 5.56
C ALA A 66 11.97 -7.55 7.03
N ALA A 67 10.82 -7.34 7.66
CA ALA A 67 10.69 -7.02 9.07
C ALA A 67 11.16 -8.19 9.96
N ALA A 68 10.77 -9.42 9.63
CA ALA A 68 11.24 -10.62 10.32
C ALA A 68 12.76 -10.80 10.19
N ALA A 69 13.32 -10.62 8.99
CA ALA A 69 14.76 -10.68 8.76
C ALA A 69 15.51 -9.60 9.55
N LEU A 70 14.97 -8.38 9.61
CA LEU A 70 15.56 -7.28 10.37
C LEU A 70 15.52 -7.54 11.88
N ARG A 71 14.41 -8.07 12.41
CA ARG A 71 14.31 -8.49 13.82
C ARG A 71 15.32 -9.58 14.15
N LYS A 72 15.46 -10.60 13.27
CA LYS A 72 16.44 -11.69 13.44
C LYS A 72 17.87 -11.14 13.51
N ARG A 73 18.23 -10.25 12.58
CA ARG A 73 19.57 -9.63 12.58
C ARG A 73 19.81 -8.76 13.82
N ALA A 74 18.79 -8.09 14.33
CA ALA A 74 18.92 -7.27 15.53
C ALA A 74 19.27 -8.10 16.78
N MET A 75 18.95 -9.40 16.82
CA MET A 75 19.29 -10.29 17.93
C MET A 75 20.80 -10.48 18.11
N GLU A 76 21.61 -10.16 17.10
CA GLU A 76 23.08 -10.19 17.16
C GLU A 76 23.66 -8.99 17.95
N PHE A 77 22.82 -8.02 18.31
CA PHE A 77 23.22 -6.76 18.96
C PHE A 77 22.57 -6.60 20.34
N ASP A 78 22.97 -5.55 21.06
CA ASP A 78 22.44 -5.25 22.39
C ASP A 78 20.93 -4.93 22.38
N THR A 79 20.35 -4.93 23.58
CA THR A 79 18.91 -4.68 23.80
C THR A 79 18.46 -3.30 23.31
N ASN A 80 19.34 -2.28 23.28
CA ASN A 80 18.97 -0.96 22.79
C ASN A 80 18.77 -0.98 21.28
N VAL A 81 19.64 -1.66 20.54
CA VAL A 81 19.49 -1.87 19.09
C VAL A 81 18.24 -2.67 18.78
N GLN A 82 17.99 -3.76 19.51
CA GLN A 82 16.78 -4.57 19.35
C GLN A 82 15.50 -3.74 19.55
N ASN A 83 15.44 -2.96 20.62
CA ASN A 83 14.33 -2.06 20.90
C ASN A 83 14.17 -0.97 19.83
N GLY A 84 15.28 -0.42 19.34
CA GLY A 84 15.29 0.57 18.26
C GLY A 84 14.69 0.02 16.97
N VAL A 85 15.10 -1.18 16.57
CA VAL A 85 14.56 -1.89 15.40
C VAL A 85 13.07 -2.20 15.59
N GLY A 86 12.66 -2.67 16.78
CA GLY A 86 11.26 -2.93 17.08
C GLY A 86 10.38 -1.68 16.94
N ARG A 87 10.84 -0.53 17.45
CA ARG A 87 10.13 0.75 17.28
C ARG A 87 10.07 1.19 15.82
N LEU A 88 11.17 1.06 15.07
CA LEU A 88 11.21 1.44 13.66
C LEU A 88 10.21 0.64 12.82
N ILE A 89 10.18 -0.69 12.99
CA ILE A 89 9.22 -1.55 12.28
C ILE A 89 7.78 -1.17 12.66
N ARG A 90 7.51 -0.89 13.94
CA ARG A 90 6.19 -0.45 14.39
C ARG A 90 5.76 0.88 13.77
N CYS A 91 6.70 1.81 13.58
CA CYS A 91 6.42 3.05 12.84
C CYS A 91 5.97 2.74 11.41
N PHE A 92 6.66 1.83 10.72
CA PHE A 92 6.29 1.42 9.36
C PHE A 92 4.94 0.70 9.27
N GLU A 93 4.63 -0.19 10.21
CA GLU A 93 3.31 -0.84 10.33
C GLU A 93 2.21 0.22 10.57
N THR A 94 2.51 1.22 11.41
CA THR A 94 1.58 2.32 11.72
C THR A 94 1.36 3.23 10.51
N MET A 95 2.39 3.50 9.71
CA MET A 95 2.26 4.31 8.49
C MET A 95 1.35 3.64 7.47
N GLN A 96 1.59 2.36 7.16
CA GLN A 96 0.77 1.61 6.18
C GLN A 96 -0.70 1.54 6.62
N SER A 97 -0.95 1.09 7.84
CA SER A 97 -2.33 1.00 8.38
C SER A 97 -2.98 2.37 8.57
N GLY A 98 -2.20 3.39 8.92
CA GLY A 98 -2.65 4.77 9.06
C GLY A 98 -3.10 5.37 7.74
N CYS A 99 -2.30 5.23 6.68
CA CYS A 99 -2.65 5.63 5.32
C CYS A 99 -3.94 4.95 4.88
N TYR A 100 -4.02 3.62 5.00
CA TYR A 100 -5.21 2.85 4.64
C TYR A 100 -6.47 3.32 5.36
N ASN A 101 -6.37 3.52 6.67
CA ASN A 101 -7.51 3.99 7.45
C ASN A 101 -7.89 5.44 7.13
N TRP A 102 -6.92 6.29 6.83
CA TRP A 102 -7.18 7.66 6.41
C TRP A 102 -7.85 7.70 5.04
N SER A 103 -7.36 6.95 4.06
CA SER A 103 -7.91 6.92 2.70
C SER A 103 -9.36 6.44 2.65
N LYS A 104 -9.76 5.54 3.56
CA LYS A 104 -11.16 5.09 3.72
C LYS A 104 -12.10 6.11 4.37
N LYS A 105 -11.55 7.13 5.03
CA LYS A 105 -12.31 8.11 5.82
C LYS A 105 -12.31 9.49 5.18
N THR A 106 -11.30 9.80 4.39
CA THR A 106 -11.18 11.10 3.72
C THR A 106 -12.18 11.23 2.57
N ASP A 107 -12.72 12.42 2.40
CA ASP A 107 -13.52 12.77 1.22
C ASP A 107 -12.67 12.89 -0.04
N ARG A 108 -11.33 13.00 0.09
CA ARG A 108 -10.38 13.21 -1.02
C ARG A 108 -10.57 12.23 -2.17
N TYR A 109 -10.86 10.97 -1.86
CA TYR A 109 -11.00 9.90 -2.86
C TYR A 109 -12.46 9.59 -3.20
N GLY A 110 -13.43 10.19 -2.49
CA GLY A 110 -14.85 9.90 -2.71
C GLY A 110 -15.25 8.44 -2.45
N VAL A 111 -14.45 7.67 -1.69
CA VAL A 111 -14.68 6.23 -1.47
C VAL A 111 -15.58 5.93 -0.28
N GLY A 112 -15.94 6.94 0.51
CA GLY A 112 -16.76 6.82 1.72
C GLY A 112 -18.07 6.03 1.51
N PRO A 113 -18.87 6.30 0.47
CA PRO A 113 -20.11 5.57 0.19
C PRO A 113 -19.94 4.07 -0.13
N TYR A 114 -18.74 3.62 -0.49
CA TYR A 114 -18.45 2.24 -0.88
C TYR A 114 -17.87 1.38 0.27
N ARG A 115 -17.77 1.96 1.48
CA ARG A 115 -17.22 1.29 2.67
C ARG A 115 -18.27 0.42 3.35
N LYS A 116 -17.92 -0.84 3.61
CA LYS A 116 -18.72 -1.77 4.42
C LYS A 116 -18.47 -1.61 5.92
N GLU A 117 -19.32 -2.24 6.73
CA GLU A 117 -19.17 -2.27 8.20
C GLU A 117 -17.85 -2.92 8.64
N ASP A 118 -17.37 -3.94 7.93
CA ASP A 118 -16.09 -4.60 8.17
C ASP A 118 -14.86 -3.76 7.75
N GLY A 119 -15.09 -2.58 7.17
CA GLY A 119 -14.06 -1.67 6.72
C GLY A 119 -13.45 -2.03 5.36
N SER A 120 -13.96 -3.05 4.67
CA SER A 120 -13.65 -3.31 3.26
C SER A 120 -14.32 -2.29 2.33
N LEU A 121 -13.78 -2.15 1.11
CA LEU A 121 -14.32 -1.30 0.06
C LEU A 121 -14.86 -2.20 -1.06
N GLN A 122 -16.10 -1.96 -1.49
CA GLN A 122 -16.68 -2.65 -2.64
C GLN A 122 -17.06 -1.64 -3.72
N PHE A 123 -16.34 -1.71 -4.84
CA PHE A 123 -16.61 -0.88 -6.01
C PHE A 123 -17.49 -1.63 -7.00
N GLN A 124 -18.48 -0.94 -7.56
CA GLN A 124 -18.95 -1.24 -8.92
C GLN A 124 -18.23 -0.27 -9.85
N LEU A 125 -17.47 -0.82 -10.80
CA LEU A 125 -16.81 -0.10 -11.89
C LEU A 125 -17.68 -0.23 -13.13
#